data_AF-A0A8I6RRM0-F1
#
_entry.id   AF-A0A8I6RRM0-F1
#
_cell.length_a   1.000
_cell.length_b   1.000
_cell.length_c   1.000
_cell.angle_alpha   90.00
_cell.angle_beta   90.00
_cell.angle_gamma   90.00
#
_symmetry.space_group_name_H-M   'P 1'
#
loop_
_entity.id
_entity.type
_entity.pdbx_description
1 polymer ?
#
loop_
_entity_poly.entity_id
_entity_poly.type
_entity_poly.pdbx_seq_one_letter_code
_entity_poly.pdbx_strand_id
1 'polypeptide(L)'
;MSTEKGNVSRKRPQKHQNSRKFKNDLHDKTPTTKFLNSIEISDVCPRCKSVLEWKIKYKKYKLLKNPSTCTKCSQRNVTLSYRIMCAGCAEMHGVCPKCGVPGGQSDPLPSDTINDNTD
;
A
#
# COMPACT_ATOMS: atom_id res chain seq x y z
N MET A 1 -19.08 26.29 -15.82
CA MET A 1 -18.37 25.32 -14.96
C MET A 1 -19.27 25.00 -13.78
N SER A 2 -19.73 23.75 -13.63
CA SER A 2 -20.63 23.39 -12.52
C SER A 2 -19.88 23.41 -11.18
N THR A 3 -20.45 24.11 -10.20
CA THR A 3 -19.95 24.25 -8.82
C THR A 3 -20.65 23.31 -7.85
N GLU A 4 -21.56 22.46 -8.34
CA GLU A 4 -22.31 21.54 -7.48
C GLU A 4 -21.40 20.40 -6.99
N LYS A 5 -21.33 20.21 -5.67
CA LYS A 5 -20.74 19.01 -5.07
C LYS A 5 -21.57 17.81 -5.50
N GLY A 6 -21.09 17.09 -6.50
CA GLY A 6 -21.80 15.95 -7.06
C GLY A 6 -22.27 14.97 -5.98
N ASN A 7 -23.58 14.75 -5.95
CA ASN A 7 -24.19 13.52 -5.46
C ASN A 7 -24.02 13.22 -3.95
N VAL A 8 -24.21 14.23 -3.09
CA VAL A 8 -24.23 14.07 -1.63
C VAL A 8 -25.52 13.39 -1.10
N SER A 9 -26.56 13.25 -1.94
CA SER A 9 -27.91 12.73 -1.57
C SER A 9 -28.26 11.36 -2.16
N ARG A 10 -27.30 10.62 -2.73
CA ARG A 10 -27.61 9.32 -3.38
C ARG A 10 -27.89 8.24 -2.35
N LYS A 11 -29.16 7.88 -2.18
CA LYS A 11 -29.62 6.77 -1.31
C LYS A 11 -29.39 5.38 -1.92
N ARG A 12 -29.33 5.26 -3.25
CA ARG A 12 -29.18 3.97 -3.94
C ARG A 12 -27.72 3.54 -4.09
N PRO A 13 -27.39 2.25 -3.95
CA PRO A 13 -26.06 1.74 -4.23
C PRO A 13 -25.68 1.93 -5.71
N GLN A 14 -24.38 1.82 -6.01
CA GLN A 14 -23.88 1.87 -7.37
C GLN A 14 -24.49 0.74 -8.22
N LYS A 15 -25.08 1.09 -9.37
CA LYS A 15 -25.76 0.12 -10.27
C LYS A 15 -24.86 -1.05 -10.69
N HIS A 16 -23.57 -0.78 -10.89
CA HIS A 16 -22.58 -1.77 -11.31
C HIS A 16 -21.61 -2.00 -10.15
N GLN A 17 -21.95 -2.95 -9.28
CA GLN A 17 -21.07 -3.41 -8.20
C GLN A 17 -20.16 -4.53 -8.70
N ASN A 18 -18.93 -4.57 -8.18
CA ASN A 18 -18.02 -5.69 -8.45
C ASN A 18 -18.51 -6.95 -7.73
N SER A 19 -19.01 -7.93 -8.47
CA SER A 19 -19.47 -9.23 -7.92
C SER A 19 -18.30 -10.17 -7.58
N ARG A 20 -17.13 -9.96 -8.18
CA ARG A 20 -15.93 -10.79 -7.97
C ARG A 20 -14.74 -9.90 -7.66
N LYS A 21 -13.85 -10.37 -6.77
CA LYS A 21 -12.58 -9.70 -6.47
C LYS A 21 -11.66 -9.78 -7.70
N PHE A 22 -10.91 -8.71 -7.95
CA PHE A 22 -9.86 -8.71 -8.96
C PHE A 22 -8.79 -9.77 -8.64
N LYS A 23 -8.43 -10.56 -9.65
CA LYS A 23 -7.36 -11.57 -9.62
C LYS A 23 -6.35 -11.21 -10.70
N ASN A 24 -5.10 -10.97 -10.30
CA ASN A 24 -4.05 -10.54 -11.24
C ASN A 24 -3.55 -11.68 -12.14
N ASP A 25 -3.72 -12.92 -11.71
CA ASP A 25 -3.28 -14.15 -12.37
C ASP A 25 -4.34 -14.82 -13.26
N LEU A 26 -5.55 -14.25 -13.32
CA LEU A 26 -6.68 -14.85 -14.06
C LEU A 26 -6.36 -15.02 -15.55
N HIS A 27 -5.69 -14.04 -16.15
CA HIS A 27 -5.31 -14.04 -17.56
C HIS A 27 -3.80 -13.87 -17.79
N ASP A 28 -3.11 -13.13 -16.90
CA ASP A 28 -1.66 -12.91 -17.01
C ASP A 28 -0.90 -13.91 -16.15
N LYS A 29 -0.42 -14.98 -16.79
CA LYS A 29 0.36 -16.05 -16.16
C LYS A 29 1.87 -15.87 -16.34
N THR A 30 2.33 -14.63 -16.55
CA THR A 30 3.74 -14.35 -16.79
C THR A 30 4.59 -14.74 -15.58
N PRO A 31 5.85 -15.18 -15.79
CA PRO A 31 6.76 -15.51 -14.69
C PRO A 31 6.92 -14.36 -13.69
N THR A 32 6.92 -13.12 -14.18
CA THR A 32 6.95 -11.90 -13.37
C THR A 32 5.74 -11.75 -12.46
N THR A 33 4.53 -12.03 -12.94
CA THR A 33 3.30 -11.95 -12.13
C THR A 33 3.31 -13.02 -11.03
N LYS A 34 3.77 -14.24 -11.37
CA LYS A 34 3.95 -15.32 -10.38
C LYS A 34 4.96 -14.93 -9.31
N PHE A 35 6.11 -14.40 -9.72
CA PHE A 35 7.14 -13.90 -8.80
C PHE A 35 6.59 -12.81 -7.87
N LEU A 36 5.91 -11.80 -8.42
CA LEU A 36 5.30 -10.74 -7.62
C LEU A 36 4.28 -11.28 -6.60
N ASN A 37 3.48 -12.27 -6.98
CA ASN A 37 2.52 -12.92 -6.08
C ASN A 37 3.16 -13.75 -4.98
N SER A 38 4.37 -14.28 -5.21
CA SER A 38 5.14 -15.00 -4.18
C SER A 38 5.92 -14.08 -3.23
N ILE A 39 5.99 -12.77 -3.50
CA ILE A 39 6.69 -11.85 -2.60
C ILE A 39 5.89 -11.70 -1.30
N GLU A 40 6.48 -12.16 -0.20
CA GLU A 40 6.01 -11.84 1.13
C GLU A 40 6.67 -10.55 1.63
N ILE A 41 5.85 -9.62 2.14
CA ILE A 41 6.30 -8.34 2.65
C ILE A 41 6.20 -8.35 4.18
N SER A 42 7.34 -8.54 4.84
CA SER A 42 7.44 -8.66 6.30
C SER A 42 8.27 -7.55 6.96
N ASP A 43 9.08 -6.82 6.20
CA ASP A 43 10.07 -5.86 6.73
C ASP A 43 9.54 -4.43 6.92
N VAL A 44 8.25 -4.17 6.62
CA VAL A 44 7.63 -2.85 6.70
C VAL A 44 6.49 -2.83 7.72
N CYS A 45 6.11 -1.62 8.17
CA CYS A 45 4.96 -1.45 9.06
C CYS A 45 3.63 -1.90 8.42
N PRO A 46 2.59 -2.23 9.22
CA PRO A 46 1.31 -2.74 8.71
C PRO A 46 0.63 -1.85 7.66
N ARG A 47 0.69 -0.53 7.86
CA ARG A 47 0.19 0.46 6.91
C ARG A 47 0.92 0.39 5.57
N CYS A 48 2.24 0.25 5.58
CA CYS A 48 3.02 0.15 4.36
C CYS A 48 2.83 -1.20 3.67
N LYS A 49 2.66 -2.28 4.45
CA LYS A 49 2.38 -3.62 3.96
C LYS A 49 1.11 -3.63 3.09
N SER A 50 0.00 -3.09 3.60
CA SER A 50 -1.25 -3.02 2.85
C SER A 50 -1.14 -2.24 1.53
N VAL A 51 -0.37 -1.14 1.53
CA VAL A 51 -0.11 -0.35 0.31
C VAL A 51 0.69 -1.15 -0.73
N LEU A 52 1.72 -1.88 -0.31
CA LEU A 52 2.55 -2.67 -1.21
C LEU A 52 1.82 -3.92 -1.71
N GLU A 53 1.11 -4.63 -0.84
CA GLU A 53 0.24 -5.76 -1.22
C GLU A 53 -0.83 -5.31 -2.23
N TRP A 54 -1.44 -4.15 -2.01
CA TRP A 54 -2.38 -3.57 -2.97
C TRP A 54 -1.70 -3.31 -4.32
N LYS A 55 -0.49 -2.78 -4.34
CA LYS A 55 0.27 -2.57 -5.59
C LYS A 55 0.53 -3.89 -6.31
N ILE A 56 0.89 -4.97 -5.60
CA ILE A 56 1.09 -6.30 -6.19
C ILE A 56 -0.24 -6.84 -6.74
N LYS A 57 -1.29 -6.82 -5.91
CA LYS A 57 -2.63 -7.30 -6.24
C LYS A 57 -3.20 -6.64 -7.49
N TYR A 58 -2.95 -5.35 -7.69
CA TYR A 58 -3.47 -4.59 -8.83
C TYR A 58 -2.44 -4.33 -9.94
N LYS A 59 -1.33 -5.07 -9.98
CA LYS A 59 -0.26 -4.93 -11.01
C LYS A 59 0.33 -3.52 -11.12
N LYS A 60 0.31 -2.76 -10.04
CA LYS A 60 0.90 -1.41 -9.94
C LYS A 60 2.29 -1.43 -9.30
N TYR A 61 2.79 -2.61 -8.94
CA TYR A 61 4.13 -2.78 -8.36
C TYR A 61 5.21 -2.80 -9.44
N LYS A 62 6.13 -1.85 -9.38
CA LYS A 62 7.28 -1.75 -10.31
C LYS A 62 8.54 -2.26 -9.63
N LEU A 63 9.21 -3.24 -10.25
CA LEU A 63 10.52 -3.72 -9.82
C LEU A 63 11.61 -2.69 -10.13
N LEU A 64 12.61 -2.59 -9.26
CA LEU A 64 13.83 -1.83 -9.52
C LEU A 64 14.69 -2.58 -10.54
N LYS A 65 15.26 -1.86 -11.52
CA LYS A 65 16.30 -2.42 -12.40
C LYS A 65 17.67 -2.41 -11.72
N ASN A 66 17.96 -1.32 -11.02
CA ASN A 66 19.20 -1.10 -10.27
C ASN A 66 18.84 -0.70 -8.82
N PRO A 67 19.70 -1.00 -7.84
CA PRO A 67 19.51 -0.56 -6.47
C PRO A 67 19.40 0.97 -6.37
N SER A 68 18.45 1.46 -5.57
CA SER A 68 18.33 2.90 -5.29
C SER A 68 19.21 3.34 -4.13
N THR A 69 19.44 4.64 -4.02
CA THR A 69 20.22 5.25 -2.93
C THR A 69 19.42 5.22 -1.62
N CYS A 70 20.06 4.79 -0.54
CA CYS A 70 19.50 4.82 0.81
C CYS A 70 19.53 6.25 1.37
N THR A 71 18.43 6.71 1.97
CA THR A 71 18.34 8.05 2.59
C THR A 71 19.17 8.22 3.86
N LYS A 72 19.70 7.12 4.44
CA LYS A 72 20.46 7.14 5.71
C LYS A 72 21.96 7.03 5.50
N CYS A 73 22.41 5.99 4.79
CA CYS A 73 23.85 5.79 4.51
C CYS A 73 24.30 6.36 3.15
N SER A 74 23.40 6.88 2.32
CA SER A 74 23.69 7.43 0.99
C SER A 74 24.34 6.45 0.01
N GLN A 75 24.36 5.15 0.32
CA GLN A 75 24.85 4.09 -0.56
C GLN A 75 23.74 3.58 -1.49
N ARG A 76 24.09 3.11 -2.68
CA ARG A 76 23.15 2.46 -3.63
C ARG A 76 22.94 0.98 -3.29
N ASN A 77 22.26 0.71 -2.18
CA ASN A 77 22.05 -0.64 -1.65
C ASN A 77 20.58 -0.95 -1.33
N VAL A 78 19.64 -0.11 -1.78
CA VAL A 78 18.20 -0.39 -1.64
C VAL A 78 17.77 -1.28 -2.81
N THR A 79 17.69 -2.58 -2.57
CA THR A 79 17.42 -3.60 -3.60
C THR A 79 15.94 -3.75 -3.90
N LEU A 80 15.08 -3.56 -2.90
CA LEU A 80 13.65 -3.80 -2.99
C LEU A 80 12.92 -2.49 -3.32
N SER A 81 11.90 -2.58 -4.18
CA SER A 81 11.15 -1.40 -4.62
C SER A 81 10.37 -0.72 -3.51
N TYR A 82 10.13 0.58 -3.68
CA TYR A 82 9.34 1.42 -2.77
C TYR A 82 9.91 1.57 -1.35
N ARG A 83 11.15 1.17 -1.11
CA ARG A 83 11.87 1.52 0.11
C ARG A 83 12.71 2.78 -0.12
N ILE A 84 12.85 3.56 0.93
CA ILE A 84 13.68 4.77 0.96
C ILE A 84 15.04 4.50 1.61
N MET A 85 15.14 3.42 2.39
CA MET A 85 16.37 3.03 3.09
C MET A 85 16.65 1.53 2.94
N CYS A 86 17.91 1.16 3.11
CA CYS A 86 18.32 -0.24 3.08
C CYS A 86 17.94 -0.96 4.37
N ALA A 87 17.93 -2.30 4.31
CA ALA A 87 17.59 -3.14 5.45
C ALA A 87 18.48 -2.86 6.68
N GLY A 88 19.80 -2.75 6.50
CA GLY A 88 20.72 -2.48 7.60
C GLY A 88 20.47 -1.13 8.30
N CYS A 89 20.15 -0.08 7.56
CA CYS A 89 19.78 1.21 8.17
C CYS A 89 18.42 1.15 8.87
N ALA A 90 17.46 0.42 8.31
CA ALA A 90 16.15 0.26 8.93
C ALA A 90 16.24 -0.51 10.26
N GLU A 91 17.03 -1.57 10.29
CA GLU A 91 17.28 -2.38 11.48
C GLU A 91 18.04 -1.59 12.55
N MET A 92 19.15 -0.93 12.18
CA MET A 92 19.95 -0.12 13.10
C MET A 92 19.14 1.00 13.79
N HIS A 93 18.21 1.61 13.06
CA HIS A 93 17.38 2.69 13.59
C HIS A 93 16.01 2.24 14.11
N GLY A 94 15.64 0.96 13.94
CA GLY A 94 14.32 0.44 14.36
C GLY A 94 13.14 1.11 13.64
N VAL A 95 13.29 1.49 12.37
CA VAL A 95 12.25 2.22 11.61
C VAL A 95 11.83 1.47 10.36
N CYS A 96 10.61 1.75 9.87
CA CYS A 96 10.10 1.15 8.64
C CYS A 96 10.94 1.58 7.42
N PRO A 97 11.44 0.64 6.58
CA PRO A 97 12.31 0.97 5.45
C PRO A 97 11.60 1.73 4.32
N LYS A 98 10.27 1.76 4.32
CA LYS A 98 9.46 2.49 3.35
C LYS A 98 9.09 3.91 3.80
N CYS A 99 8.65 4.10 5.04
CA CYS A 99 8.16 5.41 5.51
C CYS A 99 9.07 6.08 6.55
N GLY A 100 10.06 5.38 7.09
CA GLY A 100 10.98 5.91 8.10
C GLY A 100 10.37 6.14 9.49
N VAL A 101 9.14 5.70 9.72
CA VAL A 101 8.46 5.84 11.01
C VAL A 101 8.82 4.67 11.93
N PRO A 102 9.18 4.92 13.21
CA PRO A 102 9.42 3.88 14.22
C PRO A 102 8.12 3.11 14.52
N GLY A 103 8.27 1.85 14.90
CA GLY A 103 7.21 0.82 14.95
C GLY A 103 5.78 1.30 15.28
N GLY A 104 4.87 1.08 14.32
CA GLY A 104 3.48 0.73 14.64
C GLY A 104 2.47 1.84 14.92
N GLN A 105 2.78 3.13 14.79
CA GLN A 105 1.73 4.16 14.91
C GLN A 105 0.81 4.11 13.67
N SER A 106 -0.28 3.35 13.80
CA SER A 106 -1.50 3.61 13.05
C SER A 106 -2.08 4.90 13.59
N ASP A 107 -2.05 5.97 12.80
CA ASP A 107 -2.93 7.12 13.02
C ASP A 107 -4.34 6.58 13.31
N PRO A 108 -5.04 7.04 14.38
CA PRO A 108 -6.33 6.48 14.74
C PRO A 108 -7.28 6.61 13.56
N LEU A 109 -7.96 5.50 13.22
CA LEU A 109 -9.14 5.56 12.37
C LEU A 109 -10.06 6.65 12.96
N PRO A 110 -10.64 7.54 12.16
CA PRO A 110 -11.71 8.40 12.66
C PRO A 110 -12.80 7.47 13.20
N SER A 111 -13.00 7.50 14.52
CA SER A 111 -14.12 6.84 15.16
C SER A 111 -15.38 7.54 14.64
N ASP A 112 -16.12 6.85 13.78
CA ASP A 112 -17.50 7.21 13.49
C ASP A 112 -18.25 7.15 14.82
N THR A 113 -18.41 8.30 15.46
CA THR A 113 -19.32 8.46 16.60
C THR A 113 -20.71 8.27 16.03
N ILE A 114 -21.25 7.07 16.24
CA ILE A 114 -22.68 6.80 16.11
C ILE A 114 -23.36 7.64 17.19
N ASN A 115 -23.88 8.80 16.83
CA ASN A 115 -24.89 9.49 17.63
C ASN A 115 -26.24 8.87 17.28
N ASP A 116 -26.57 7.75 17.92
CA ASP A 116 -27.94 7.29 18.07
C ASP A 116 -28.64 8.23 19.06
N ASN A 117 -29.13 9.37 18.55
CA ASN A 117 -30.16 10.12 19.26
C ASN A 117 -31.50 9.44 18.95
N THR A 118 -31.92 8.64 19.91
CA THR A 118 -33.30 8.23 20.11
C THR A 118 -34.10 9.45 20.56
N ASP A 119 -35.15 9.78 19.80
CA ASP A 119 -36.43 10.34 20.27
C ASP A 119 -37.52 9.99 19.22
#